data_AF-A0A081XW74-F1
#
_entry.id   AF-A0A081XW74-F1
#
_cell.length_a   1.000
_cell.length_b   1.000
_cell.length_c   1.000
_cell.angle_alpha   90.00
_cell.angle_beta   90.00
_cell.angle_gamma   90.00
#
_symmetry.space_group_name_H-M   'P 1'
#
loop_
_entity.id
_entity.type
_entity.pdbx_description
1 polymer ?
#
loop_
_entity_poly.entity_id
_entity_poly.type
_entity_poly.pdbx_seq_one_letter_code
_entity_poly.pdbx_strand_id
1 'polypeptide(L)'
;MRTAGPDHRPPTNGGIVTTCGRRIAVRRLRLATADRPISRIALDVGPDRGGEPGTWAALTAGEARDLADLLLRHAGLAERGAEPAGPSREASSAP
;
A
#
# COMPACT_ATOMS: atom_id res chain seq x y z
N MET A 1 28.52 -15.27 -11.04
CA MET A 1 28.49 -14.81 -9.64
C MET A 1 27.05 -14.95 -9.14
N ARG A 2 26.74 -16.04 -8.41
CA ARG A 2 25.41 -16.30 -7.84
C ARG A 2 25.42 -15.78 -6.41
N THR A 3 24.87 -14.60 -6.17
CA THR A 3 24.55 -14.16 -4.82
C THR A 3 23.18 -14.74 -4.49
N ALA A 4 23.18 -15.78 -3.66
CA ALA A 4 21.98 -16.16 -2.92
C ALA A 4 21.56 -14.93 -2.11
N GLY A 5 20.50 -14.25 -2.56
CA GLY A 5 19.91 -13.15 -1.82
C GLY A 5 19.42 -13.67 -0.48
N PRO A 6 19.58 -12.91 0.62
CA PRO A 6 19.10 -13.33 1.91
C PRO A 6 17.59 -13.62 1.81
N ASP A 7 17.19 -14.75 2.39
CA ASP A 7 15.82 -15.22 2.49
C ASP A 7 14.91 -14.05 2.88
N HIS A 8 14.20 -13.48 1.89
CA HIS A 8 13.49 -12.22 2.04
C HIS A 8 12.17 -12.52 2.74
N ARG A 9 12.25 -12.78 4.04
CA ARG A 9 11.07 -12.97 4.86
C ARG A 9 10.25 -11.68 4.76
N PRO A 10 9.01 -11.72 4.23
CA PRO A 10 8.21 -10.51 4.10
C PRO A 10 8.01 -9.94 5.50
N PRO A 11 8.33 -8.66 5.75
CA PRO A 11 8.09 -8.09 7.05
C PRO A 11 6.58 -8.09 7.29
N THR A 12 6.17 -8.57 8.44
CA THR A 12 4.79 -8.63 8.93
C THR A 12 4.11 -7.26 9.09
N ASN A 13 4.79 -6.18 8.68
CA ASN A 13 4.36 -4.78 8.77
C ASN A 13 4.47 -4.09 7.40
N GLY A 14 3.51 -4.35 6.49
CA GLY A 14 3.09 -3.45 5.40
C GLY A 14 4.17 -2.75 4.56
N GLY A 15 5.34 -3.36 4.34
CA GLY A 15 6.44 -2.72 3.62
C GLY A 15 7.48 -3.71 3.08
N ILE A 16 8.46 -3.21 2.34
CA ILE A 16 9.63 -3.97 1.86
C ILE A 16 10.91 -3.19 2.17
N VAL A 17 12.03 -3.90 2.26
CA VAL A 17 13.37 -3.30 2.35
C VAL A 17 14.09 -3.65 1.06
N THR A 18 14.55 -2.65 0.33
CA THR A 18 15.33 -2.89 -0.88
C THR A 18 16.77 -3.29 -0.53
N THR A 19 17.43 -3.96 -1.46
CA THR A 19 18.85 -4.30 -1.39
C THR A 19 19.77 -3.10 -1.22
N CYS A 20 19.35 -1.90 -1.66
CA CYS A 20 20.07 -0.64 -1.39
C CYS A 20 19.79 -0.06 0.02
N GLY A 21 19.07 -0.79 0.87
CA GLY A 21 18.80 -0.43 2.27
C GLY A 21 17.70 0.63 2.44
N ARG A 22 16.92 0.89 1.39
CA ARG A 22 15.76 1.80 1.45
C ARG A 22 14.56 1.02 1.96
N ARG A 23 13.81 1.62 2.89
CA ARG A 23 12.55 1.06 3.38
C ARG A 23 11.41 1.70 2.61
N ILE A 24 10.58 0.88 1.99
CA ILE A 24 9.38 1.31 1.31
C ILE A 24 8.18 0.76 2.06
N ALA A 25 7.28 1.61 2.55
CA ALA A 25 6.08 1.21 3.26
C ALA A 25 4.82 1.60 2.49
N VAL A 26 3.82 0.73 2.52
CA VAL A 26 2.50 0.95 1.92
C VAL A 26 1.46 0.95 3.02
N ARG A 27 0.62 1.99 3.06
CA ARG A 27 -0.45 2.10 4.06
C ARG A 27 -1.73 2.60 3.41
N ARG A 28 -2.88 2.25 3.99
CA ARG A 28 -4.17 2.85 3.62
C ARG A 28 -4.37 4.13 4.41
N LEU A 29 -4.59 5.24 3.71
CA LEU A 29 -4.99 6.52 4.29
C LEU A 29 -6.49 6.70 4.05
N ARG A 30 -7.27 6.92 5.12
CA ARG A 30 -8.70 7.26 5.01
C ARG A 30 -8.87 8.74 5.29
N LEU A 31 -9.32 9.48 4.29
CA LEU A 31 -9.64 10.89 4.42
C LEU A 31 -11.13 11.02 4.70
N ALA A 32 -11.47 11.55 5.88
CA ALA A 32 -12.85 11.85 6.24
C ALA A 32 -13.27 13.14 5.53
N THR A 33 -13.68 13.02 4.26
CA THR A 33 -14.38 14.11 3.57
C THR A 33 -15.86 14.06 3.95
N ALA A 34 -16.48 15.24 4.11
CA ALA A 34 -17.82 15.39 4.70
C ALA A 34 -18.93 14.58 4.02
N ASP A 35 -18.75 14.20 2.74
CA ASP A 35 -19.80 13.55 1.96
C ASP A 35 -19.48 12.10 1.56
N ARG A 36 -18.20 11.76 1.37
CA ARG A 36 -17.73 10.37 1.15
C ARG A 36 -16.30 10.19 1.68
N PRO A 37 -16.05 9.20 2.55
CA PRO A 37 -14.69 8.88 2.97
C PRO A 37 -13.88 8.37 1.76
N ILE A 38 -12.77 9.03 1.46
CA ILE A 38 -11.87 8.61 0.37
C ILE A 38 -10.80 7.70 0.98
N SER A 39 -10.71 6.47 0.49
CA SER A 39 -9.60 5.57 0.79
C SER A 39 -8.50 5.75 -0.25
N ARG A 40 -7.29 6.13 0.18
CA ARG A 40 -6.08 6.23 -0.66
C ARG A 40 -5.03 5.24 -0.20
N ILE A 41 -4.17 4.82 -1.12
CA ILE A 41 -2.94 4.11 -0.80
C ILE A 41 -1.82 5.14 -0.74
N ALA A 42 -1.13 5.20 0.39
CA ALA A 42 0.04 6.04 0.59
C ALA A 42 1.30 5.18 0.51
N LEU A 43 2.31 5.70 -0.20
CA LEU A 43 3.62 5.08 -0.36
C LEU A 43 4.66 5.98 0.33
N ASP A 44 5.34 5.43 1.32
CA ASP A 44 6.53 6.03 1.90
C ASP A 44 7.75 5.35 1.29
N VAL A 45 8.54 6.11 0.54
CA VAL A 45 9.74 5.59 -0.15
C VAL A 45 11.01 5.83 0.69
N GLY A 46 10.89 6.43 1.87
CA GLY A 46 12.03 6.85 2.70
C GLY A 46 12.79 8.05 2.13
N PRO A 47 13.72 8.64 2.90
CA PRO A 47 14.43 9.85 2.51
C PRO A 47 15.26 9.61 1.25
N ASP A 48 15.35 10.61 0.37
CA ASP A 48 16.34 10.58 -0.68
C ASP A 48 17.75 10.52 -0.06
N ARG A 49 18.56 9.55 -0.51
CA ARG A 49 19.93 9.35 0.00
C ARG A 49 20.97 9.82 -1.02
N GLY A 50 20.54 10.36 -2.15
CA GLY A 50 21.38 10.69 -3.29
C GLY A 50 21.20 12.12 -3.79
N GLY A 51 21.19 13.11 -2.89
CA GLY A 51 21.55 14.53 -3.13
C GLY A 51 20.68 15.37 -4.07
N GLU A 52 20.20 14.80 -5.15
CA GLU A 52 19.49 15.50 -6.23
C GLU A 52 18.00 15.17 -6.18
N PRO A 53 17.13 16.19 -6.00
CA PRO A 53 15.69 16.06 -6.13
C PRO A 53 15.34 15.35 -7.44
N GLY A 54 14.56 14.27 -7.35
CA GLY A 54 14.11 13.49 -8.53
C GLY A 54 14.89 12.20 -8.79
N THR A 55 15.80 11.79 -7.91
CA THR A 55 16.41 10.46 -8.00
C THR A 55 15.38 9.37 -7.72
N TRP A 56 15.19 8.47 -8.69
CA TRP A 56 14.24 7.35 -8.58
C TRP A 56 14.77 6.27 -7.63
N ALA A 57 13.88 5.67 -6.85
CA ALA A 57 14.21 4.46 -6.12
C ALA A 57 14.42 3.30 -7.12
N ALA A 58 15.63 2.74 -7.14
CA ALA A 58 15.91 1.55 -7.92
C ALA A 58 15.43 0.29 -7.18
N LEU A 59 14.80 -0.61 -7.92
CA LEU A 59 14.29 -1.89 -7.44
C LEU A 59 14.83 -3.00 -8.32
N THR A 60 15.16 -4.13 -7.72
CA THR A 60 15.31 -5.37 -8.48
C THR A 60 13.94 -5.83 -8.99
N ALA A 61 13.92 -6.71 -10.00
CA ALA A 61 12.68 -7.26 -10.51
C ALA A 61 11.90 -8.09 -9.44
N GLY A 62 12.58 -8.65 -8.44
CA GLY A 62 11.94 -9.32 -7.31
C GLY A 62 11.24 -8.31 -6.40
N GLU A 63 11.97 -7.29 -5.95
CA GLU A 63 11.45 -6.22 -5.10
C GLU A 63 10.28 -5.47 -5.74
N ALA A 64 10.32 -5.27 -7.06
CA ALA A 64 9.22 -4.65 -7.80
C ALA A 64 7.94 -5.50 -7.78
N ARG A 65 8.06 -6.83 -7.87
CA ARG A 65 6.92 -7.75 -7.76
C ARG A 65 6.36 -7.76 -6.34
N ASP A 66 7.23 -7.80 -5.33
CA ASP A 66 6.82 -7.77 -3.93
C ASP A 66 6.08 -6.46 -3.58
N LEU A 67 6.57 -5.33 -4.10
CA LEU A 67 5.90 -4.04 -3.95
C LEU A 67 4.54 -4.01 -4.66
N ALA A 68 4.46 -4.54 -5.89
CA ALA A 68 3.20 -4.60 -6.64
C ALA A 68 2.15 -5.44 -5.90
N ASP A 69 2.53 -6.61 -5.40
CA ASP A 69 1.64 -7.47 -4.61
C ASP A 69 1.14 -6.77 -3.35
N LEU A 70 2.01 -6.00 -2.67
CA LEU A 70 1.63 -5.22 -1.51
C LEU A 70 0.63 -4.11 -1.87
N LEU A 71 0.88 -3.37 -2.97
CA LEU A 71 -0.04 -2.35 -3.47
C LEU A 71 -1.41 -2.93 -3.81
N LEU A 72 -1.45 -4.06 -4.53
CA LEU A 72 -2.70 -4.74 -4.90
C LEU A 72 -3.50 -5.21 -3.67
N ARG A 73 -2.82 -5.76 -2.66
CA ARG A 73 -3.47 -6.14 -1.38
C ARG A 73 -4.11 -4.94 -0.68
N HIS A 74 -3.39 -3.81 -0.61
CA HIS A 74 -3.90 -2.59 0.01
C HIS A 74 -5.02 -1.93 -0.82
N ALA A 75 -4.98 -2.04 -2.14
CA ALA A 75 -6.06 -1.59 -3.03
C ALA A 75 -7.35 -2.34 -2.76
N GLY A 76 -7.32 -3.68 -2.73
CA GLY A 76 -8.50 -4.47 -2.41
C GLY A 76 -9.07 -4.16 -1.01
N LEU A 77 -8.22 -3.88 -0.02
CA LEU A 77 -8.67 -3.43 1.31
C LEU A 77 -9.27 -2.02 1.30
N ALA A 78 -8.82 -1.14 0.41
CA ALA A 78 -9.36 0.20 0.25
C ALA A 78 -10.74 0.19 -0.41
N GLU A 79 -10.90 -0.62 -1.45
CA GLU A 79 -12.16 -0.82 -2.19
C GLU A 79 -13.24 -1.42 -1.28
N ARG A 80 -12.93 -2.51 -0.56
CA ARG A 80 -13.89 -3.15 0.38
C ARG A 80 -14.33 -2.22 1.52
N GLY A 81 -13.48 -1.29 1.93
CA GLY A 81 -13.80 -0.30 2.98
C GLY A 81 -14.52 0.94 2.48
N ALA A 82 -14.68 1.08 1.16
CA ALA A 82 -15.38 2.18 0.49
C ALA A 82 -16.79 1.80 0.03
N GLU A 83 -17.17 0.51 0.11
CA GLU A 83 -18.55 0.07 -0.04
C GLU A 83 -19.42 0.86 0.95
N PRO A 84 -20.36 1.70 0.48
CA PRO A 84 -21.33 2.30 1.37
C PRO A 84 -22.11 1.15 2.02
N ALA A 85 -22.34 1.21 3.33
CA ALA A 85 -23.30 0.32 3.97
C ALA A 85 -24.59 0.37 3.13
N GLY A 86 -24.94 -0.74 2.48
CA GLY A 86 -26.12 -0.83 1.63
C GLY A 86 -27.35 -0.34 2.40
N PRO A 87 -28.40 0.14 1.70
CA PRO A 87 -29.54 0.77 2.34
C PRO A 87 -30.09 -0.17 3.41
N SER A 88 -30.07 0.29 4.66
CA SER A 88 -30.71 -0.39 5.78
C SER A 88 -32.11 -0.79 5.35
N ARG A 89 -32.34 -2.10 5.26
CA ARG A 89 -33.65 -2.68 5.04
C ARG A 89 -34.44 -2.53 6.34
N GLU A 90 -34.82 -1.31 6.67
CA GLU A 90 -35.58 -0.93 7.86
C GLU A 90 -36.34 0.35 7.48
N ALA A 91 -37.65 0.39 7.25
CA ALA A 91 -38.71 -0.55 7.51
C ALA A 91 -39.68 -0.55 6.31
N SER A 92 -39.80 -1.70 5.66
CA SER A 92 -41.08 -2.07 5.07
C SER A 92 -41.91 -2.64 6.21
N SER A 93 -42.78 -1.82 6.78
CA SER A 93 -44.03 -2.32 7.34
C SER A 93 -45.04 -1.19 7.30
N ALA A 94 -45.87 -1.23 6.26
CA ALA A 94 -47.19 -0.60 6.20
C ALA A 94 -48.15 -1.38 7.15
N PRO A 95 -49.44 -1.02 7.35
CA PRO A 95 -50.37 -0.37 6.41
C PRO A 95 -50.77 1.06 6.75
#